data_AF-A0A1S7DQT4-F1
#
_entry.id   AF-A0A1S7DQT4-F1
#
_cell.length_a   1.000
_cell.length_b   1.000
_cell.length_c   1.000
_cell.angle_alpha   90.00
_cell.angle_beta   90.00
_cell.angle_gamma   90.00
#
_symmetry.space_group_name_H-M   'P 1'
#
loop_
_entity.id
_entity.type
_entity.pdbx_description
1 polymer ?
#
loop_
_entity_poly.entity_id
_entity_poly.type
_entity_poly.pdbx_seq_one_letter_code
_entity_poly.pdbx_strand_id
1 'polypeptide(L)'
;MNIRRKILDYCHYKRIDLKDFGEKLGLKKSNFSSKMNGKSRFNEEDFALMRKHFPDIDLNNLFEGAVTDSVADSSTENITHDNHTRNELINILKKINSLTKDFK
;
A
#
# COMPACT_ATOMS: atom_id res chain seq x y z
N MET A 1 -3.30 -5.39 -4.57
CA MET A 1 -2.49 -6.23 -3.65
C MET A 1 -3.28 -6.39 -2.35
N ASN A 2 -3.23 -7.53 -1.63
CA ASN A 2 -4.01 -7.71 -0.39
C ASN A 2 -3.18 -7.42 0.88
N ILE A 3 -3.85 -7.03 1.97
CA ILE A 3 -3.22 -6.69 3.26
C ILE A 3 -2.35 -7.82 3.82
N ARG A 4 -2.77 -9.08 3.64
CA ARG A 4 -2.00 -10.25 4.07
C ARG A 4 -0.60 -10.25 3.45
N ARG A 5 -0.50 -10.03 2.14
CA ARG A 5 0.79 -9.99 1.43
C ARG A 5 1.67 -8.85 1.92
N LYS A 6 1.10 -7.66 2.13
CA LYS A 6 1.81 -6.51 2.71
C LYS A 6 2.42 -6.84 4.08
N ILE A 7 1.65 -7.49 4.97
CA ILE A 7 2.15 -7.90 6.29
C ILE A 7 3.28 -8.92 6.16
N LEU A 8 3.13 -9.93 5.30
CA LEU A 8 4.14 -10.97 5.08
C LEU A 8 5.44 -10.38 4.53
N ASP A 9 5.35 -9.54 3.50
CA ASP A 9 6.49 -8.88 2.87
C ASP A 9 7.22 -7.98 3.88
N TYR A 10 6.46 -7.23 4.69
CA TYR A 10 7.01 -6.39 5.76
C TYR A 10 7.75 -7.21 6.82
N CYS A 11 7.13 -8.28 7.32
CA CYS A 11 7.73 -9.16 8.33
C CYS A 11 9.02 -9.80 7.82
N HIS A 12 9.00 -10.27 6.56
CA HIS A 12 10.18 -10.82 5.92
C HIS A 12 11.31 -9.80 5.79
N TYR A 13 11.01 -8.60 5.27
CA TYR A 13 12.01 -7.55 5.07
C TYR A 13 12.62 -7.06 6.40
N LYS A 14 11.79 -6.87 7.43
CA LYS A 14 12.24 -6.39 8.74
C LYS A 14 12.74 -7.51 9.67
N ARG A 15 12.70 -8.77 9.23
CA ARG A 15 13.03 -9.97 10.04
C ARG A 15 12.25 -10.02 11.37
N ILE A 16 10.96 -9.74 11.30
CA ILE A 16 10.03 -9.78 12.44
C ILE A 16 9.21 -11.06 12.34
N ASP A 17 9.02 -11.77 13.46
CA ASP A 17 8.09 -12.90 13.50
C ASP A 17 6.65 -12.41 13.37
N LEU A 18 5.83 -13.13 12.60
CA LEU A 18 4.39 -12.86 12.49
C LEU A 18 3.67 -12.84 13.84
N LYS A 19 4.13 -13.67 14.79
CA LYS A 19 3.63 -13.69 16.15
C LYS A 19 3.88 -12.34 16.84
N ASP A 20 5.11 -11.84 16.79
CA ASP A 20 5.50 -10.56 17.39
C ASP A 20 4.78 -9.39 16.72
N PHE A 21 4.54 -9.48 15.42
CA PHE A 21 3.73 -8.52 14.68
C PHE A 21 2.31 -8.46 15.25
N GLY A 22 1.65 -9.62 15.42
CA GLY A 22 0.31 -9.70 15.99
C GLY A 22 0.24 -9.23 17.44
N GLU A 23 1.25 -9.54 18.25
CA GLU A 23 1.33 -9.11 19.66
C GLU A 23 1.48 -7.58 19.79
N LYS A 24 2.28 -6.94 18.93
CA LYS A 24 2.40 -5.48 18.89
C LYS A 24 1.12 -4.76 18.48
N LEU A 25 0.23 -5.43 17.74
CA LEU A 25 -1.11 -4.92 17.45
C LEU A 25 -2.10 -5.16 18.61
N GLY A 26 -1.66 -5.78 19.72
CA GLY A 26 -2.53 -6.13 20.84
C GLY A 26 -3.56 -7.21 20.50
N LEU A 27 -3.37 -7.95 19.40
CA LEU A 27 -4.30 -8.96 18.94
C LEU A 27 -4.02 -10.32 19.60
N LYS A 28 -5.07 -10.96 20.12
CA LYS A 28 -4.98 -12.38 20.50
C LYS A 28 -4.55 -13.21 19.30
N LYS A 29 -3.67 -14.20 19.52
CA LYS A 29 -3.14 -15.11 18.49
C LYS A 29 -4.23 -15.69 17.57
N SER A 30 -5.36 -16.12 18.14
CA SER A 30 -6.50 -16.67 17.39
C SER A 30 -7.14 -15.63 16.47
N ASN A 31 -7.32 -14.39 16.94
CA ASN A 31 -7.91 -13.31 16.16
C ASN A 31 -6.97 -12.89 15.02
N PHE A 32 -5.68 -12.69 15.32
CA PHE A 32 -4.69 -12.34 14.29
C PHE A 32 -4.59 -13.44 13.21
N SER A 33 -4.54 -14.71 13.61
CA SER A 33 -4.53 -15.83 12.65
C SER A 33 -5.80 -15.88 11.80
N SER A 34 -6.97 -15.63 12.40
CA SER A 34 -8.24 -15.54 11.68
C SER A 34 -8.20 -14.45 10.59
N LYS A 35 -7.67 -13.27 10.92
CA LYS A 35 -7.52 -12.15 9.97
C LYS A 35 -6.51 -12.47 8.87
N MET A 36 -5.35 -13.04 9.22
CA MET A 36 -4.32 -13.45 8.26
C MET A 36 -4.78 -14.53 7.29
N ASN A 37 -5.72 -15.39 7.71
CA ASN A 37 -6.31 -16.43 6.88
C ASN A 37 -7.57 -15.98 6.12
N GLY A 38 -7.97 -14.71 6.25
CA GLY A 38 -9.15 -14.16 5.59
C GLY A 38 -10.50 -14.63 6.18
N LYS A 39 -10.49 -15.31 7.33
CA LYS A 39 -11.71 -15.71 8.06
C LYS A 39 -12.38 -14.51 8.73
N SER A 40 -11.61 -13.47 9.04
CA SER A 40 -12.10 -12.17 9.50
C SER A 40 -11.34 -11.04 8.78
N ARG A 41 -11.95 -9.84 8.71
CA ARG A 41 -11.32 -8.67 8.09
C ARG A 41 -10.50 -7.88 9.11
N PHE A 42 -9.47 -7.19 8.64
CA PHE A 42 -8.83 -6.11 9.40
C PHE A 42 -9.78 -4.90 9.42
N ASN A 43 -9.89 -4.23 10.56
CA ASN A 43 -10.72 -3.06 10.77
C ASN A 43 -9.86 -1.78 10.89
N GLU A 44 -10.50 -0.62 11.01
CA GLU A 44 -9.80 0.66 11.08
C GLU A 44 -8.86 0.77 12.29
N GLU A 45 -9.24 0.20 13.44
CA GLU A 45 -8.38 0.15 14.62
C GLU A 45 -7.10 -0.66 14.38
N ASP A 46 -7.20 -1.80 13.70
CA ASP A 46 -6.05 -2.60 13.30
C ASP A 46 -5.11 -1.78 12.40
N PHE A 47 -5.66 -1.06 11.42
CA PHE A 47 -4.87 -0.22 10.51
C PHE A 47 -4.22 0.97 11.22
N ALA A 48 -4.93 1.61 12.16
CA ALA A 48 -4.37 2.67 13.00
C ALA A 48 -3.19 2.15 13.84
N LEU A 49 -3.32 0.97 14.44
CA LEU A 49 -2.25 0.32 15.20
C LEU A 49 -1.08 -0.10 14.29
N MET A 50 -1.35 -0.57 13.08
CA MET A 50 -0.30 -0.87 12.10
C MET A 50 0.49 0.40 11.75
N ARG A 51 -0.17 1.51 11.44
CA ARG A 51 0.50 2.80 11.16
C ARG A 51 1.32 3.30 12.34
N LYS A 52 0.83 3.09 13.57
CA LYS A 52 1.51 3.50 14.80
C LYS A 52 2.76 2.66 15.11
N HIS A 53 2.66 1.33 15.01
CA HIS A 53 3.74 0.43 15.43
C HIS A 53 4.69 0.04 14.29
N PHE A 54 4.24 0.18 13.05
CA PHE A 54 4.96 -0.21 11.84
C PHE A 54 4.83 0.88 10.77
N PRO A 55 5.36 2.10 11.01
CA PRO A 55 5.14 3.25 10.11
C PRO A 55 5.66 3.02 8.68
N ASP A 56 6.65 2.14 8.50
CA ASP A 56 7.23 1.82 7.19
C ASP A 56 6.38 0.85 6.36
N ILE A 57 5.27 0.33 6.90
CA ILE A 57 4.38 -0.55 6.13
C ILE A 57 3.53 0.29 5.17
N ASP A 58 3.78 0.14 3.86
CA ASP A 58 2.99 0.85 2.85
C ASP A 58 1.58 0.24 2.72
N LEU A 59 0.61 0.92 3.32
CA LEU A 59 -0.83 0.57 3.29
C LEU A 59 -1.64 1.43 2.32
N ASN A 60 -1.07 2.48 1.72
CA ASN A 60 -1.81 3.46 0.92
C ASN A 60 -2.48 2.81 -0.30
N ASN A 61 -1.74 1.89 -0.93
CA ASN A 61 -2.17 1.10 -2.08
C ASN A 61 -3.29 0.07 -1.78
N LEU A 62 -3.78 -0.02 -0.53
CA LEU A 62 -4.91 -0.88 -0.17
C LEU A 62 -6.27 -0.20 -0.37
N PHE A 63 -6.29 1.13 -0.39
CA PHE A 63 -7.52 1.94 -0.40
C PHE A 63 -7.77 2.66 -1.72
N GLU A 64 -6.81 2.68 -2.63
CA GLU A 64 -6.90 3.37 -3.93
C GLU A 64 -8.02 2.85 -4.85
N GLY A 65 -8.63 1.69 -4.56
CA GLY A 65 -9.80 1.18 -5.27
C GLY A 65 -11.14 1.31 -4.54
N ALA A 66 -11.16 1.85 -3.31
CA ALA A 66 -12.34 1.88 -2.46
C ALA A 66 -13.09 3.24 -2.46
N VAL A 67 -12.54 4.27 -3.11
CA VAL A 67 -13.07 5.65 -3.07
C VAL A 67 -14.06 5.96 -4.21
N THR A 68 -14.35 5.01 -5.12
CA THR A 68 -15.21 5.31 -6.28
C THR A 68 -16.72 5.20 -6.05
N ASP A 69 -17.18 4.69 -4.90
CA ASP A 69 -18.61 4.56 -4.62
C ASP A 69 -18.96 5.18 -3.26
N SER A 70 -19.03 6.51 -3.16
CA SER A 70 -20.04 7.23 -2.34
C SER A 70 -19.74 8.72 -2.13
N VAL A 71 -20.67 9.52 -2.67
CA VAL A 71 -21.11 10.87 -2.28
C VAL A 71 -20.31 12.07 -2.79
N ALA A 72 -21.09 12.93 -3.44
CA ALA A 72 -20.76 14.20 -4.06
C ALA A 72 -20.36 15.30 -3.06
N ASP A 73 -19.65 16.26 -3.64
CA ASP A 73 -19.60 17.68 -3.30
C ASP A 73 -18.76 18.09 -2.07
N SER A 74 -17.47 18.36 -2.32
CA SER A 74 -16.93 19.72 -2.14
C SER A 74 -15.51 19.80 -2.66
N SER A 75 -15.31 20.76 -3.56
CA SER A 75 -14.08 21.41 -3.99
C SER A 75 -12.78 20.87 -3.40
N THR A 76 -12.23 19.82 -4.00
CA THR A 76 -10.79 19.56 -3.93
C THR A 76 -10.34 19.09 -5.30
N GLU A 77 -9.32 19.77 -5.81
CA GLU A 77 -8.75 19.56 -7.13
C GLU A 77 -8.48 18.07 -7.34
N ASN A 78 -9.23 17.51 -8.28
CA ASN A 78 -9.10 16.14 -8.71
C ASN A 78 -7.75 16.06 -9.43
N ILE A 79 -6.67 15.74 -8.69
CA ILE A 79 -5.43 15.29 -9.30
C ILE A 79 -5.74 13.91 -9.87
N THR A 80 -6.35 13.94 -11.04
CA THR A 80 -6.41 12.85 -11.98
C THR A 80 -4.95 12.45 -12.12
N HIS A 81 -4.54 11.31 -11.54
CA HIS A 81 -3.21 10.78 -11.77
C HIS A 81 -3.22 10.28 -13.22
N ASP A 82 -3.03 11.27 -14.08
CA ASP A 82 -3.44 11.27 -15.47
C ASP A 82 -2.53 10.32 -16.23
N ASN A 83 -3.14 9.50 -17.10
CA ASN A 83 -2.37 8.75 -18.09
C ASN A 83 -1.46 9.69 -18.90
N HIS A 84 -1.77 10.99 -18.94
CA HIS A 84 -0.89 12.05 -19.42
C HIS A 84 0.47 12.11 -18.72
N THR A 85 0.54 12.15 -17.38
CA THR A 85 1.81 12.20 -16.63
C THR A 85 2.66 10.96 -16.88
N ARG A 86 2.03 9.78 -16.97
CA ARG A 86 2.70 8.52 -17.32
C ARG A 86 3.26 8.57 -18.75
N ASN A 87 2.50 9.09 -19.70
CA ASN A 87 2.92 9.22 -21.09
C ASN A 87 4.05 10.25 -21.26
N GLU A 88 4.05 11.33 -20.49
CA GLU A 88 5.15 12.30 -20.47
C GLU A 88 6.44 11.68 -19.93
N LEU A 89 6.38 10.93 -18.83
CA LEU A 89 7.54 10.22 -18.29
C LEU A 89 8.11 9.21 -19.29
N ILE A 90 7.25 8.46 -20.00
CA ILE A 90 7.68 7.52 -21.05
C ILE A 90 8.36 8.26 -22.21
N ASN A 91 7.85 9.43 -22.61
CA ASN A 91 8.45 10.23 -23.66
C ASN A 91 9.80 10.83 -23.25
N ILE A 92 9.93 11.29 -22.00
CA ILE A 92 11.21 11.75 -21.46
C ILE A 92 12.25 10.63 -21.47
N LEU A 93 11.88 9.42 -21.02
CA LEU A 93 12.78 8.25 -21.04
C LEU A 93 13.21 7.85 -22.45
N LYS A 94 12.30 7.89 -23.44
CA LYS A 94 12.63 7.65 -24.85
C LYS A 94 13.62 8.70 -25.38
N LYS A 95 13.44 9.97 -25.00
CA LYS A 95 14.31 11.07 -25.44
C LYS A 95 15.71 10.94 -24.85
N ILE A 96 15.83 10.60 -23.56
CA ILE A 96 17.12 10.30 -22.91
C ILE A 96 17.82 9.15 -23.63
N ASN A 97 17.11 8.04 -23.87
CA ASN A 97 17.66 6.87 -24.55
C ASN A 97 18.13 7.19 -25.98
N SER A 98 17.39 8.05 -26.71
CA SER A 98 17.81 8.52 -28.03
C SER A 98 19.11 9.32 -27.95
N LEU A 99 19.21 10.26 -27.01
CA LEU A 99 20.41 11.09 -26.85
C LEU A 99 21.63 10.26 -26.47
N THR A 100 21.46 9.25 -25.60
CA THR A 100 22.57 8.38 -25.16
C THR A 100 23.05 7.40 -26.23
N LYS A 101 22.28 7.18 -27.31
CA LYS A 101 22.72 6.34 -28.43
C LYS A 101 23.79 7.00 -29.30
N ASP A 102 23.84 8.32 -29.30
CA ASP A 102 24.82 9.11 -30.06
C ASP A 102 26.16 9.27 -29.32
N PHE A 103 26.26 8.81 -28.07
CA PHE A 103 27.49 8.81 -27.27
C PHE A 103 28.22 7.44 -27.28
N LYS A 104 27.96 6.61 -28.30
CA LYS A 104 28.53 5.27 -28.43
C LYS A 104 29.50 5.16 -29.59
#